data_AF-A0A2V8I4I2-F1
#
_entry.id   AF-A0A2V8I4I2-F1
#
_cell.length_a   1.000
_cell.length_b   1.000
_cell.length_c   1.000
_cell.angle_alpha   90.00
_cell.angle_beta   90.00
_cell.angle_gamma   90.00
#
_symmetry.space_group_name_H-M   'P 1'
#
loop_
_entity.id
_entity.type
_entity.pdbx_description
1 polymer ?
#
loop_
_entity_poly.entity_id
_entity_poly.type
_entity_poly.pdbx_seq_one_letter_code
_entity_poly.pdbx_strand_id
1 'polypeptide(L)'
;MCLEAIWGHNIQTLNCVGYDHNWVKQYVYEDDAAPLLPKGTIVHLMGFLDTTANNKNPADPRNWAGGGRRSIANMFIDLGYSVALTEEQFQAEMAKRRAKMKSRNDYDIGCPLCWAPPVPPAPAAQPAGGQ
;
A
#
# COMPACT_ATOMS: atom_id res chain seq x y z
N MET A 1 -6.45 -4.06 10.60
CA MET A 1 -6.41 -3.14 9.45
C MET A 1 -5.58 -3.78 8.35
N CYS A 2 -5.95 -3.58 7.09
CA CYS A 2 -5.19 -4.07 5.95
C CYS A 2 -4.95 -2.95 4.94
N LEU A 3 -3.85 -3.06 4.21
CA LEU A 3 -3.47 -2.19 3.11
C LEU A 3 -3.36 -3.05 1.85
N GLU A 4 -3.98 -2.61 0.76
CA GLU A 4 -3.90 -3.27 -0.53
C GLU A 4 -3.58 -2.31 -1.67
N ALA A 5 -2.92 -2.84 -2.69
CA ALA A 5 -2.65 -2.17 -3.95
C ALA A 5 -3.58 -2.73 -5.03
N ILE A 6 -4.27 -1.82 -5.71
CA ILE A 6 -5.16 -2.14 -6.83
C ILE A 6 -4.55 -1.53 -8.09
N TRP A 7 -4.25 -2.37 -9.08
CA TRP A 7 -3.68 -1.94 -10.35
C TRP A 7 -4.32 -2.70 -11.52
N GLY A 8 -5.11 -1.97 -12.33
CA GLY A 8 -5.97 -2.58 -13.33
C GLY A 8 -7.01 -3.49 -12.67
N HIS A 9 -6.99 -4.77 -13.04
CA HIS A 9 -7.85 -5.81 -12.44
C HIS A 9 -7.15 -6.59 -11.31
N ASN A 10 -5.90 -6.25 -10.97
CA ASN A 10 -5.15 -6.95 -9.94
C ASN A 10 -5.33 -6.26 -8.59
N ILE A 11 -5.68 -7.04 -7.57
CA ILE A 11 -5.79 -6.60 -6.18
C ILE A 11 -4.78 -7.43 -5.37
N GLN A 12 -3.86 -6.75 -4.70
CA GLN A 12 -2.84 -7.39 -3.86
C GLN A 12 -2.86 -6.78 -2.47
N THR A 13 -3.16 -7.60 -1.46
CA THR A 13 -2.96 -7.21 -0.06
C THR A 13 -1.46 -7.08 0.22
N LEU A 14 -1.03 -5.88 0.59
CA LEU A 14 0.36 -5.56 0.93
C LEU A 14 0.65 -5.91 2.38
N ASN A 15 -0.21 -5.46 3.29
CA ASN A 15 -0.08 -5.74 4.72
C ASN A 15 -1.45 -6.01 5.35
N CYS A 16 -1.46 -6.83 6.39
CA CYS A 16 -2.54 -6.88 7.36
C CYS A 16 -1.94 -6.94 8.76
N VAL A 17 -2.46 -6.09 9.65
CA VAL A 17 -2.04 -6.03 11.04
C VAL A 17 -3.26 -6.12 11.96
N GLY A 18 -3.11 -6.87 13.04
CA GLY A 18 -4.04 -6.90 14.17
C GLY A 18 -3.90 -5.61 14.97
N TYR A 19 -4.51 -4.54 14.49
CA TYR A 19 -4.49 -3.23 15.15
C TYR A 19 -5.15 -3.30 16.52
N ASP A 20 -4.44 -2.85 17.56
CA ASP A 20 -4.96 -2.68 18.92
C ASP A 20 -4.82 -1.20 19.30
N HIS A 21 -5.93 -0.55 19.64
CA HIS A 21 -5.95 0.88 19.93
C HIS A 21 -5.21 1.23 21.23
N ASN A 22 -5.00 0.25 22.13
CA ASN A 22 -4.20 0.47 23.33
C ASN A 22 -2.71 0.72 23.02
N TRP A 23 -2.23 0.28 21.84
CA TRP A 23 -0.85 0.45 21.45
C TRP A 23 -0.72 0.66 19.93
N VAL A 24 -0.65 1.94 19.53
CA VAL A 24 -0.43 2.32 18.12
C VAL A 24 1.06 2.12 17.77
N LYS A 25 1.35 1.15 16.89
CA LYS A 25 2.70 0.87 16.37
C LYS A 25 2.83 1.33 14.93
N GLN A 26 4.02 1.82 14.59
CA GLN A 26 4.44 2.00 13.21
C GLN A 26 5.26 0.79 12.78
N TYR A 27 4.86 0.16 11.68
CA TYR A 27 5.62 -0.91 11.04
C TYR A 27 6.25 -0.33 9.78
N VAL A 28 7.57 -0.22 9.79
CA VAL A 28 8.34 0.33 8.68
C VAL A 28 8.89 -0.84 7.87
N TYR A 29 8.81 -0.75 6.55
CA TYR A 29 9.45 -1.73 5.68
C TYR A 29 10.97 -1.54 5.72
N GLU A 30 11.70 -2.64 5.59
CA GLU A 30 13.12 -2.58 5.25
C GLU A 30 13.31 -1.91 3.88
N ASP A 31 14.47 -1.29 3.65
CA ASP A 31 14.76 -0.49 2.45
C ASP A 31 14.45 -1.22 1.13
N ASP A 32 14.81 -2.50 1.05
CA ASP A 32 14.59 -3.35 -0.14
C ASP A 32 13.28 -4.14 -0.10
N ALA A 33 12.40 -3.90 0.88
CA ALA A 33 11.12 -4.58 1.05
C ALA A 33 9.91 -3.67 0.83
N ALA A 34 10.12 -2.34 0.80
CA ALA A 34 9.04 -1.39 0.55
C ALA A 34 8.34 -1.68 -0.81
N PRO A 35 6.99 -1.53 -0.88
CA PRO A 35 6.25 -1.74 -2.13
C PRO A 35 6.68 -0.77 -3.23
N LEU A 36 7.03 -1.33 -4.40
CA LEU A 36 7.28 -0.59 -5.64
C LEU A 36 6.04 -0.68 -6.53
N LEU A 37 5.18 0.34 -6.41
CA LEU A 37 3.89 0.37 -7.06
C LEU A 37 3.95 1.22 -8.35
N PRO A 38 3.48 0.72 -9.50
CA PRO A 38 3.48 1.49 -10.74
C PRO A 38 2.51 2.67 -10.70
N LYS A 39 2.74 3.64 -11.59
CA LYS A 39 1.83 4.78 -11.78
C LYS A 39 0.40 4.30 -12.05
N GLY A 40 -0.56 4.94 -11.40
CA GLY A 40 -1.99 4.60 -11.49
C GLY A 40 -2.43 3.51 -10.53
N THR A 41 -1.56 3.00 -9.65
CA THR A 41 -1.96 2.12 -8.54
C THR A 41 -2.83 2.89 -7.55
N ILE A 42 -3.95 2.31 -7.16
CA ILE A 42 -4.79 2.79 -6.05
C ILE A 42 -4.35 2.04 -4.79
N VAL A 43 -4.00 2.80 -3.76
CA VAL A 43 -3.68 2.27 -2.44
C VAL A 43 -4.97 2.32 -1.61
N HIS A 44 -5.51 1.16 -1.26
CA HIS A 44 -6.78 1.04 -0.53
C HIS A 44 -6.53 0.53 0.89
N LEU A 45 -7.14 1.22 1.85
CA LEU A 45 -6.99 0.94 3.27
C LEU A 45 -8.30 0.44 3.84
N MET A 46 -8.22 -0.72 4.50
CA MET A 46 -9.38 -1.38 5.11
C MET A 46 -9.25 -1.43 6.63
N GLY A 47 -10.26 -0.87 7.28
CA GLY A 47 -10.43 -0.90 8.73
C GLY A 47 -11.60 -1.78 9.12
N PHE A 48 -11.42 -2.49 10.22
CA PHE A 48 -12.50 -3.25 10.85
C PHE A 48 -12.62 -2.75 12.28
N LEU A 49 -13.85 -2.46 12.70
CA LEU A 49 -14.18 -2.13 14.07
C LEU A 49 -15.00 -3.27 14.66
N ASP A 50 -14.45 -3.96 15.64
CA ASP A 50 -15.18 -4.97 16.40
C ASP A 50 -16.02 -4.29 17.48
N THR A 51 -17.35 -4.33 17.33
CA THR A 51 -18.31 -3.82 18.31
C THR A 51 -18.99 -4.94 19.11
N THR A 52 -18.42 -6.15 19.13
CA THR A 52 -18.95 -7.24 19.95
C THR A 52 -18.70 -6.96 21.44
N ALA A 53 -19.49 -7.59 22.31
CA ALA A 53 -19.35 -7.44 23.77
C ALA A 53 -18.01 -7.96 24.34
N ASN A 54 -17.25 -8.72 23.56
CA ASN A 54 -15.93 -9.24 23.96
C ASN A 54 -14.82 -8.19 23.81
N ASN A 55 -15.03 -7.16 22.98
CA ASN A 55 -14.06 -6.08 22.81
C ASN A 55 -14.25 -5.03 23.92
N LYS A 56 -13.23 -4.88 24.78
CA LYS A 56 -13.26 -3.95 25.91
C LYS A 56 -12.81 -2.53 25.55
N ASN A 57 -12.33 -2.32 24.32
CA ASN A 57 -11.82 -1.02 23.89
C ASN A 57 -12.95 0.02 23.66
N PRO A 58 -14.08 -0.32 23.01
CA PRO A 58 -15.23 0.58 22.93
C PRO A 58 -15.89 0.74 24.31
N ALA A 59 -16.20 1.99 24.70
CA ALA A 59 -16.81 2.28 26.00
C ALA A 59 -18.23 1.69 26.17
N ASP A 60 -19.04 1.66 25.10
CA ASP A 60 -20.33 0.97 25.07
C ASP A 60 -20.60 0.41 23.67
N PRO A 61 -20.47 -0.92 23.46
CA PRO A 61 -20.65 -1.55 22.14
C PRO A 61 -22.08 -1.51 21.61
N ARG A 62 -23.08 -1.16 22.43
CA ARG A 62 -24.49 -1.08 22.01
C ARG A 62 -24.81 0.22 21.30
N ASN A 63 -24.01 1.25 21.53
CA ASN A 63 -24.19 2.55 20.91
C ASN A 63 -23.64 2.52 19.48
N TRP A 64 -24.24 3.35 18.61
CA TRP A 64 -23.72 3.50 17.26
C TRP A 64 -22.28 4.03 17.31
N ALA A 65 -21.37 3.28 16.69
CA ALA A 65 -19.96 3.59 16.63
C ALA A 65 -19.63 4.07 15.21
N GLY A 66 -19.33 5.36 15.07
CA GLY A 66 -19.01 5.95 13.77
C GLY A 66 -17.87 6.95 13.82
N GLY A 67 -17.56 7.47 12.63
CA GLY A 67 -16.47 8.41 12.42
C GLY A 67 -16.71 9.75 13.10
N GLY A 68 -15.73 10.27 13.82
CA GLY A 68 -15.83 11.60 14.42
C GLY A 68 -14.55 12.06 15.11
N ARG A 69 -14.62 13.27 15.69
CA ARG A 69 -13.48 13.93 16.34
C ARG A 69 -13.60 13.99 17.87
N ARG A 70 -14.67 13.43 18.44
CA ARG A 70 -14.90 13.39 19.88
C ARG A 70 -14.25 12.14 20.46
N SER A 71 -13.91 12.15 21.75
CA SER A 71 -13.31 11.00 22.44
C SER A 71 -14.18 9.73 22.45
N ILE A 72 -15.48 9.87 22.21
CA ILE A 72 -16.44 8.76 22.11
C ILE A 72 -16.69 8.31 20.66
N ALA A 73 -16.08 8.99 19.67
CA ALA A 73 -16.19 8.66 18.26
C ALA A 73 -14.93 7.92 17.78
N ASN A 74 -15.02 7.24 16.65
CA ASN A 74 -13.92 6.45 16.10
C ASN A 74 -13.21 7.19 14.98
N MET A 75 -11.96 6.80 14.73
CA MET A 75 -11.16 7.30 13.62
C MET A 75 -10.58 6.12 12.84
N PHE A 76 -10.51 6.27 11.53
CA PHE A 76 -9.78 5.37 10.65
C PHE A 76 -8.71 6.20 9.95
N ILE A 77 -7.45 5.95 10.30
CA ILE A 77 -6.31 6.74 9.84
C ILE A 77 -5.17 5.80 9.50
N ASP A 78 -4.45 6.15 8.44
CA ASP A 78 -3.11 5.67 8.18
C ASP A 78 -2.12 6.82 8.26
N LEU A 79 -0.95 6.49 8.82
CA LEU A 79 0.18 7.41 8.99
C LEU A 79 1.39 6.83 8.25
N GLY A 80 1.18 6.40 7.01
CA GLY A 80 2.22 5.88 6.14
C GLY A 80 3.05 6.98 5.48
N TYR A 81 4.27 6.62 5.09
CA TYR A 81 5.12 7.45 4.23
C TYR A 81 5.13 6.86 2.82
N SER A 82 4.99 7.73 1.83
CA SER A 82 5.12 7.37 0.41
C SER A 82 6.02 8.36 -0.30
N VAL A 83 6.83 7.88 -1.24
CA VAL A 83 7.69 8.71 -2.08
C VAL A 83 7.29 8.48 -3.54
N ALA A 84 7.10 9.57 -4.28
CA ALA A 84 6.89 9.51 -5.72
C ALA A 84 8.24 9.40 -6.43
N LEU A 85 8.37 8.42 -7.33
CA LEU A 85 9.55 8.21 -8.14
C LEU A 85 9.30 8.72 -9.58
N THR A 86 10.34 9.21 -10.24
CA THR A 86 10.31 9.36 -11.70
C THR A 86 10.33 7.98 -12.38
N GLU A 87 10.02 7.93 -13.67
CA GLU A 87 10.06 6.65 -14.41
C GLU A 87 11.47 6.04 -14.37
N GLU A 88 12.51 6.85 -14.54
CA GLU A 88 13.90 6.40 -14.51
C GLU A 88 14.28 5.84 -13.14
N GLN A 89 13.86 6.50 -12.06
CA GLN A 89 14.07 6.03 -10.68
C GLN A 89 13.31 4.73 -10.41
N PHE A 90 12.06 4.64 -10.87
CA PHE A 90 11.25 3.43 -10.72
C PHE A 90 11.90 2.24 -11.44
N GLN A 91 12.32 2.40 -12.69
CA GLN A 91 12.99 1.34 -13.45
C GLN A 91 14.34 0.95 -12.82
N ALA A 92 15.08 1.90 -12.26
CA ALA A 92 16.32 1.61 -11.54
C ALA A 92 16.08 0.76 -10.28
N GLU A 93 15.08 1.10 -9.46
CA GLU A 93 14.70 0.30 -8.28
C GLU A 93 14.15 -1.08 -8.66
N MET A 94 13.35 -1.15 -9.71
CA MET A 94 12.86 -2.42 -10.27
C MET A 94 14.01 -3.33 -10.71
N ALA A 95 15.03 -2.78 -11.37
CA ALA A 95 16.22 -3.54 -11.78
C ALA A 95 16.99 -4.09 -10.57
N LYS A 96 17.18 -3.26 -9.52
CA LYS A 96 17.80 -3.70 -8.27
C LYS A 96 17.00 -4.82 -7.60
N ARG A 97 15.66 -4.69 -7.55
CA ARG A 97 14.79 -5.71 -6.96
C ARG A 97 14.87 -7.02 -7.73
N ARG A 98 14.75 -6.98 -9.06
CA ARG A 98 14.85 -8.15 -9.94
C ARG A 98 16.16 -8.92 -9.79
N ALA A 99 17.28 -8.22 -9.60
CA ALA A 99 18.58 -8.85 -9.38
C ALA A 99 18.67 -9.66 -8.07
N LYS A 100 17.83 -9.34 -7.07
CA LYS A 100 17.76 -10.03 -5.78
C LYS A 100 16.69 -11.13 -5.72
N MET A 101 15.90 -11.28 -6.78
CA MET A 101 14.83 -12.28 -6.81
C MET A 101 15.40 -13.67 -7.00
N LYS A 102 14.93 -14.61 -6.19
CA LYS A 102 15.47 -15.98 -6.16
C LYS A 102 14.71 -16.91 -7.10
N SER A 103 13.38 -16.88 -7.06
CA SER A 103 12.54 -17.84 -7.77
C SER A 103 11.21 -17.22 -8.18
N ARG A 104 10.75 -17.53 -9.40
CA ARG A 104 9.39 -17.18 -9.87
C ARG A 104 8.27 -17.86 -9.08
N ASN A 105 8.60 -18.86 -8.27
CA ASN A 105 7.63 -19.55 -7.43
C ASN A 105 7.45 -18.85 -6.08
N ASP A 106 8.30 -17.88 -5.75
CA ASP A 106 8.14 -17.07 -4.53
C ASP A 106 7.18 -15.91 -4.82
N TYR A 107 6.31 -15.61 -3.85
CA TYR A 107 5.33 -14.54 -3.97
C TYR A 107 5.92 -13.20 -3.50
N ASP A 108 6.30 -12.34 -4.44
CA ASP A 108 6.87 -11.02 -4.14
C ASP A 108 5.77 -9.98 -3.89
N ILE A 109 5.36 -9.86 -2.63
CA ILE A 109 4.38 -8.87 -2.17
C ILE A 109 4.89 -7.45 -2.46
N GLY A 110 4.04 -6.61 -3.05
CA GLY A 110 4.35 -5.20 -3.26
C GLY A 110 5.25 -4.91 -4.46
N CYS A 111 5.49 -5.89 -5.34
CA CYS A 111 6.14 -5.64 -6.62
C CYS A 111 5.38 -6.31 -7.79
N PRO A 112 4.21 -5.79 -8.17
CA PRO A 112 3.36 -6.42 -9.19
C PRO A 112 4.02 -6.55 -10.56
N LEU A 113 5.04 -5.72 -10.86
CA LEU A 113 5.77 -5.73 -12.12
C LEU A 113 7.12 -6.44 -12.07
N CYS A 114 7.52 -7.01 -10.93
CA CYS A 114 8.87 -7.53 -10.78
C CYS A 114 9.15 -8.68 -11.75
N TRP A 115 8.17 -9.56 -11.98
CA TRP A 115 8.26 -10.65 -12.94
C TRP A 115 7.79 -10.31 -14.35
N ALA A 116 7.25 -9.11 -14.57
CA ALA A 116 6.84 -8.66 -15.89
C ALA A 116 8.09 -8.33 -16.74
N PRO A 117 8.08 -8.61 -18.06
CA PRO A 117 9.18 -8.22 -18.93
C PRO A 117 9.36 -6.69 -18.90
N PRO A 118 10.61 -6.17 -18.99
CA PRO A 118 10.86 -4.73 -19.05
C PRO A 118 10.13 -4.14 -20.26
N VAL A 119 9.37 -3.07 -20.04
CA VAL A 119 8.79 -2.30 -21.15
C VAL A 119 9.93 -1.47 -21.76
N PRO A 120 10.13 -1.50 -23.09
CA PRO A 120 11.09 -0.63 -23.74
C PRO A 120 10.77 0.83 -23.42
N PRO A 121 11.78 1.71 -23.25
CA PRO A 121 11.53 3.12 -23.02
C PRO A 121 10.63 3.67 -24.13
N ALA A 122 9.62 4.45 -23.73
CA ALA A 122 8.73 5.10 -24.69
C ALA A 122 9.58 5.96 -25.66
N PRO A 123 9.26 5.95 -26.97
CA PRO A 123 9.95 6.83 -27.90
C PRO A 123 9.81 8.28 -27.42
N ALA A 124 10.91 9.03 -27.47
CA ALA A 124 10.92 10.44 -27.10
C ALA A 124 9.79 11.17 -27.83
N ALA A 125 8.98 11.92 -27.08
CA ALA A 125 7.93 12.75 -27.66
C ALA A 125 8.59 13.66 -28.71
N GLN A 126 8.21 13.49 -29.98
CA GLN A 126 8.66 14.36 -31.05
C GLN A 126 8.23 15.79 -30.69
N PRO A 127 9.13 16.79 -30.76
CA PRO A 127 8.73 18.16 -30.55
C PRO A 127 7.62 18.47 -31.55
N ALA A 128 6.47 18.92 -31.03
CA ALA A 128 5.38 19.40 -31.85
C ALA A 128 5.93 20.50 -32.75
N GLY A 129 6.09 20.20 -34.03
CA GLY A 129 6.56 21.14 -35.03
C GLY A 129 5.55 22.27 -35.13
N GLY A 130 5.85 23.41 -34.49
CA GLY A 130 5.13 24.66 -34.69
C GLY A 130 5.42 25.18 -36.09
N GLN A 131 4.37 25.32 -36.88
CA GLN A 131 4.30 26.29 -37.99
C GLN A 131 3.73 27.60 -37.43
#